data_AF-B6HDH1-F1
#
_entry.id   AF-B6HDH1-F1
#
_cell.length_a   1.000
_cell.length_b   1.000
_cell.length_c   1.000
_cell.angle_alpha   90.00
_cell.angle_beta   90.00
_cell.angle_gamma   90.00
#
_symmetry.space_group_name_H-M   'P 1'
#
loop_
_entity.id
_entity.type
_entity.pdbx_description
1 polymer ?
#
loop_
_entity_poly.entity_id
_entity_poly.type
_entity_poly.pdbx_seq_one_letter_code
_entity_poly.pdbx_strand_id
1 'polypeptide(L)'
;MAPSLVTIDSSEPLEKIIKVIERDGGVIVSNFLSPELLKECMDAIEPFFQGRNTYDSRATHEELGPDFFPEGSQRVYALLAKIPDQLTKIVRLPVWQGIMAQFLK
;
A
#
# COMPACT_ATOMS: atom_id res chain seq x y z
N MET A 1 -16.61 19.85 11.34
CA MET A 1 -15.79 18.63 11.51
C MET A 1 -15.67 17.97 10.17
N ALA A 2 -14.46 17.63 9.73
CA ALA A 2 -14.30 16.78 8.55
C ALA A 2 -14.88 15.38 8.86
N PRO A 3 -15.53 14.71 7.90
CA PRO A 3 -15.93 13.32 8.06
C PRO A 3 -14.73 12.45 8.46
N SER A 4 -14.88 11.61 9.48
CA SER A 4 -13.84 10.63 9.83
C SER A 4 -13.95 9.44 8.89
N LEU A 5 -12.80 8.94 8.41
CA LEU A 5 -12.78 7.66 7.71
C LEU A 5 -13.25 6.55 8.65
N VAL A 6 -14.07 5.67 8.11
CA VAL A 6 -14.52 4.48 8.82
C VAL A 6 -13.37 3.48 8.89
N THR A 7 -13.14 2.95 10.10
CA THR A 7 -12.16 1.89 10.35
C THR A 7 -12.89 0.59 10.68
N ILE A 8 -12.58 -0.49 9.96
CA ILE A 8 -13.19 -1.81 10.12
C ILE A 8 -12.09 -2.85 10.21
N ASP A 9 -12.24 -3.85 11.08
CA ASP A 9 -11.27 -4.93 11.20
C ASP A 9 -11.31 -5.88 10.01
N SER A 10 -10.14 -6.41 9.63
CA SER A 10 -10.01 -7.35 8.51
C SER A 10 -10.79 -8.66 8.71
N SER A 11 -11.16 -9.01 9.95
CA SER A 11 -12.00 -10.17 10.27
C SER A 11 -13.49 -9.96 9.99
N GLU A 12 -13.93 -8.72 9.76
CA GLU A 12 -15.33 -8.43 9.46
C GLU A 12 -15.73 -8.93 8.06
N PRO A 13 -17.02 -9.25 7.84
CA PRO A 13 -17.50 -9.71 6.54
C PRO A 13 -17.15 -8.74 5.41
N LEU A 14 -16.68 -9.28 4.29
CA LEU A 14 -16.25 -8.53 3.11
C LEU A 14 -17.33 -7.56 2.62
N GLU A 15 -18.61 -7.96 2.67
CA GLU A 15 -19.73 -7.13 2.24
C GLU A 15 -19.86 -5.85 3.06
N LYS A 16 -19.48 -5.87 4.35
CA LYS A 16 -19.47 -4.65 5.18
C LYS A 16 -18.39 -3.70 4.72
N ILE A 17 -17.19 -4.21 4.42
CA ILE A 17 -16.06 -3.42 3.92
C ILE A 17 -16.43 -2.79 2.57
N ILE A 18 -16.97 -3.58 1.64
CA ILE A 18 -17.41 -3.12 0.32
C ILE A 18 -18.47 -2.01 0.44
N LYS A 19 -19.50 -2.19 1.28
CA LYS A 19 -20.55 -1.18 1.48
C LYS A 19 -20.02 0.16 1.96
N VAL A 20 -18.97 0.15 2.80
CA VAL A 20 -18.32 1.39 3.23
C VAL A 20 -17.56 2.03 2.08
N ILE A 21 -16.82 1.26 1.29
CA ILE A 21 -16.12 1.78 0.10
C ILE A 21 -17.12 2.41 -0.88
N GLU A 22 -18.24 1.74 -1.16
CA GLU A 22 -19.28 2.26 -2.07
C GLU A 22 -19.94 3.54 -1.55
N ARG A 23 -20.14 3.66 -0.23
CA ARG A 23 -20.79 4.83 0.40
C ARG A 23 -19.83 6.02 0.56
N ASP A 24 -18.60 5.77 0.99
CA ASP A 24 -17.68 6.79 1.48
C ASP A 24 -16.49 7.05 0.53
N GLY A 25 -16.31 6.21 -0.48
CA GLY A 25 -15.17 6.26 -1.39
C GLY A 25 -13.85 5.75 -0.79
N GLY A 26 -13.83 5.37 0.49
CA GLY A 26 -12.64 4.86 1.18
C GLY A 26 -12.95 4.27 2.55
N VAL A 27 -12.09 3.35 2.99
CA VAL A 27 -12.16 2.67 4.30
C VAL A 27 -10.76 2.37 4.80
N ILE A 28 -10.56 2.41 6.12
CA ILE A 28 -9.36 1.87 6.76
C ILE A 28 -9.68 0.45 7.19
N VAL A 29 -8.93 -0.54 6.66
CA VAL A 29 -9.02 -1.93 7.13
C VAL A 29 -7.94 -2.16 8.19
N SER A 30 -8.31 -2.23 9.46
CA SER A 30 -7.36 -2.51 10.54
C SER A 30 -6.95 -3.98 10.52
N ASN A 31 -5.73 -4.27 11.01
CA ASN A 31 -5.18 -5.62 11.06
C ASN A 31 -5.20 -6.34 9.70
N PHE A 32 -5.01 -5.59 8.61
CA PHE A 32 -5.00 -6.12 7.25
C PHE A 32 -3.82 -7.08 7.01
N LEU A 33 -2.66 -6.76 7.57
CA LEU A 33 -1.50 -7.64 7.60
C LEU A 33 -1.35 -8.21 9.01
N SER A 34 -1.02 -9.51 9.10
CA SER A 34 -0.59 -10.07 10.39
C SER A 34 0.73 -9.41 10.82
N PRO A 35 1.03 -9.34 12.13
CA PRO A 35 2.30 -8.81 12.62
C PRO A 35 3.52 -9.49 11.98
N GLU A 36 3.43 -10.80 11.75
CA GLU A 36 4.51 -11.61 11.14
C GLU A 36 4.72 -11.22 9.68
N LEU A 37 3.64 -11.12 8.89
CA LEU A 37 3.73 -10.73 7.48
C LEU A 37 4.20 -9.28 7.34
N LEU A 38 3.74 -8.37 8.22
CA LEU A 38 4.21 -6.99 8.25
C LEU A 38 5.73 -6.95 8.51
N LYS A 39 6.21 -7.67 9.53
CA LYS A 39 7.64 -7.74 9.83
C LYS A 39 8.43 -8.30 8.65
N GLU A 40 7.96 -9.40 8.06
CA GLU A 40 8.59 -10.02 6.89
C GLU A 40 8.71 -9.02 5.72
N CYS A 41 7.66 -8.24 5.46
CA CYS A 41 7.69 -7.20 4.42
C CYS A 41 8.70 -6.11 4.74
N MET A 42 8.71 -5.60 5.98
CA MET A 42 9.63 -4.53 6.38
C MET A 42 11.10 -4.99 6.29
N ASP A 43 11.40 -6.17 6.82
CA ASP A 43 12.75 -6.75 6.74
C ASP A 43 13.21 -6.94 5.29
N ALA A 44 12.30 -7.35 4.39
CA ALA A 44 12.62 -7.58 2.98
C ALA A 44 12.78 -6.27 2.19
N ILE A 45 12.08 -5.19 2.58
CA ILE A 45 12.17 -3.89 1.91
C ILE A 45 13.42 -3.11 2.37
N GLU A 46 13.80 -3.22 3.63
CA GLU A 46 14.87 -2.44 4.27
C GLU A 46 16.19 -2.38 3.47
N PRO A 47 16.72 -3.51 2.93
CA PRO A 47 17.98 -3.49 2.16
C PRO A 47 17.90 -2.60 0.91
N PHE A 48 16.70 -2.40 0.35
CA PHE A 48 16.53 -1.55 -0.83
C PHE A 48 16.56 -0.07 -0.49
N PHE A 49 16.39 0.32 0.78
CA PHE A 49 16.60 1.70 1.24
C PHE A 49 18.07 2.00 1.56
N GLN A 50 18.88 0.98 1.84
CA GLN A 50 20.31 1.16 2.13
C GLN A 50 21.03 1.79 0.93
N GLY A 51 21.75 2.88 1.17
CA GLY A 51 22.48 3.63 0.13
C GLY A 51 21.59 4.50 -0.77
N ARG A 52 20.26 4.52 -0.58
CA ARG A 52 19.41 5.51 -1.26
C ARG A 52 19.48 6.84 -0.54
N ASN A 53 19.94 7.86 -1.23
CA ASN A 53 19.74 9.23 -0.77
C ASN A 53 18.24 9.55 -0.72
N THR A 54 17.86 10.46 0.16
CA THR A 54 16.59 11.17 0.03
C THR A 54 16.48 11.72 -1.38
N TYR A 55 15.30 11.59 -1.97
CA TYR A 55 15.03 12.00 -3.33
C TYR A 55 15.36 13.50 -3.49
N ASP A 56 16.24 13.79 -4.45
CA ASP A 56 16.53 15.14 -4.93
C ASP A 56 15.59 15.43 -6.11
N SER A 57 14.72 16.43 -5.94
CA SER A 57 13.70 16.77 -6.92
C SER A 57 14.26 17.27 -8.25
N ARG A 58 15.52 17.73 -8.25
CA ARG A 58 16.22 18.20 -9.44
C ARG A 58 16.88 17.08 -10.24
N ALA A 59 16.87 15.85 -9.74
CA ALA A 59 17.59 14.72 -10.32
C ALA A 59 16.77 13.92 -11.36
N THR A 60 15.68 14.46 -11.90
CA THR A 60 14.79 13.64 -12.72
C THR A 60 15.45 13.17 -14.02
N HIS A 61 15.35 11.87 -14.24
CA HIS A 61 15.16 11.29 -15.56
C HIS A 61 14.18 12.21 -16.34
N GLU A 62 14.55 12.67 -17.53
CA GLU A 62 13.93 13.78 -18.29
C GLU A 62 12.38 13.76 -18.41
N GLU A 63 11.76 12.64 -18.09
CA GLU A 63 10.31 12.38 -18.14
C GLU A 63 9.50 12.92 -16.94
N LEU A 64 10.13 13.20 -15.79
CA LEU A 64 9.43 13.68 -14.59
C LEU A 64 9.78 15.15 -14.30
N GLY A 65 8.77 15.96 -14.03
CA GLY A 65 8.96 17.38 -13.72
C GLY A 65 9.81 17.61 -12.45
N PRO A 66 10.46 18.77 -12.32
CA PRO A 66 11.41 19.07 -11.23
C PRO A 66 10.79 19.09 -9.82
N ASP A 67 9.46 19.14 -9.73
CA ASP A 67 8.71 19.10 -8.46
C ASP A 67 7.75 17.90 -8.40
N PHE A 68 7.97 16.89 -9.25
CA PHE A 68 7.08 15.72 -9.33
C PHE A 68 6.99 14.96 -8.00
N PHE A 69 8.06 15.02 -7.20
CA PHE A 69 8.14 14.39 -5.91
C PHE A 69 8.68 15.39 -4.86
N PRO A 70 8.08 15.45 -3.67
CA PRO A 70 8.57 16.32 -2.61
C PRO A 70 9.97 15.91 -2.15
N GLU A 71 10.80 16.92 -1.86
CA GLU A 71 12.12 16.77 -1.25
C GLU A 71 12.01 16.05 0.11
N GLY A 72 13.06 15.30 0.49
CA GLY A 72 13.13 14.59 1.77
C GLY A 72 12.38 13.26 1.83
N SER A 73 11.86 12.77 0.71
CA SER A 73 11.20 11.47 0.61
C SER A 73 12.14 10.38 0.12
N GLN A 74 12.00 9.15 0.61
CA GLN A 74 12.63 7.96 0.03
C GLN A 74 11.56 7.05 -0.57
N ARG A 75 11.87 6.40 -1.69
CA ARG A 75 10.91 5.54 -2.41
C ARG A 75 11.60 4.29 -2.90
N VAL A 76 10.92 3.16 -2.84
CA VAL A 76 11.31 1.90 -3.48
C VAL A 76 10.18 1.47 -4.41
N TYR A 77 10.47 1.46 -5.71
CA TYR A 77 9.53 1.04 -6.75
C TYR A 77 9.72 -0.42 -7.16
N ALA A 78 8.77 -0.93 -7.93
CA ALA A 78 8.78 -2.28 -8.48
C ALA A 78 8.92 -3.35 -7.39
N LEU A 79 8.20 -3.17 -6.27
CA LEU A 79 8.27 -4.08 -5.14
C LEU A 79 7.95 -5.52 -5.53
N LEU A 80 7.09 -5.76 -6.53
CA LEU A 80 6.81 -7.11 -7.02
C LEU A 80 8.06 -7.82 -7.57
N ALA A 81 9.01 -7.10 -8.15
CA ALA A 81 10.28 -7.66 -8.61
C ALA A 81 11.33 -7.80 -7.50
N LYS A 82 11.14 -7.12 -6.36
CA LYS A 82 12.12 -7.01 -5.27
C LYS A 82 11.80 -7.92 -4.09
N ILE A 83 10.53 -8.00 -3.73
CA ILE A 83 9.99 -8.78 -2.61
C ILE A 83 8.80 -9.65 -3.09
N PRO A 84 8.96 -10.44 -4.17
CA PRO A 84 7.86 -11.14 -4.82
C PRO A 84 7.09 -12.04 -3.86
N ASP A 85 7.77 -12.74 -2.96
CA ASP A 85 7.16 -13.70 -2.04
C ASP A 85 6.23 -13.00 -1.05
N GLN A 86 6.68 -11.89 -0.46
CA GLN A 86 5.91 -11.08 0.48
C GLN A 86 4.71 -10.43 -0.20
N LEU A 87 4.93 -9.80 -1.36
CA LEU A 87 3.86 -9.14 -2.10
C LEU A 87 2.80 -10.12 -2.60
N THR A 88 3.23 -11.30 -3.03
CA THR A 88 2.32 -12.37 -3.46
C THR A 88 1.42 -12.82 -2.32
N LYS A 89 1.93 -12.91 -1.09
CA LYS A 89 1.10 -13.20 0.10
C LYS A 89 0.03 -12.12 0.32
N ILE A 90 0.39 -10.85 0.20
CA ILE A 90 -0.54 -9.72 0.38
C ILE A 90 -1.65 -9.73 -0.68
N VAL A 91 -1.30 -9.80 -1.97
CA VAL A 91 -2.31 -9.75 -3.03
C VAL A 91 -3.20 -10.99 -3.06
N ARG A 92 -2.80 -12.10 -2.41
CA ARG A 92 -3.62 -13.30 -2.26
C ARG A 92 -4.54 -13.28 -1.04
N LEU A 93 -4.48 -12.24 -0.19
CA LEU A 93 -5.36 -12.13 0.96
C LEU A 93 -6.84 -12.13 0.52
N PRO A 94 -7.74 -12.87 1.20
CA PRO A 94 -9.15 -12.92 0.84
C PRO A 94 -9.81 -11.54 0.79
N VAL A 95 -9.46 -10.65 1.73
CA VAL A 95 -9.95 -9.27 1.75
C VAL A 95 -9.49 -8.48 0.52
N TRP A 96 -8.22 -8.61 0.12
CA TRP A 96 -7.70 -7.97 -1.10
C TRP A 96 -8.41 -8.49 -2.34
N GLN A 97 -8.40 -9.81 -2.54
CA GLN A 97 -9.01 -10.46 -3.71
C GLN A 97 -10.50 -10.15 -3.79
N GLY A 98 -11.21 -10.16 -2.67
CA GLY A 98 -12.62 -9.84 -2.59
C GLY A 98 -12.95 -8.40 -3.00
N ILE A 99 -12.18 -7.42 -2.49
CA ILE A 99 -12.33 -6.01 -2.88
C ILE A 99 -12.02 -5.84 -4.38
N MET A 100 -10.90 -6.38 -4.86
CA MET A 100 -10.51 -6.24 -6.26
C MET A 100 -11.52 -6.90 -7.20
N ALA A 101 -12.01 -8.09 -6.86
CA ALA A 101 -13.03 -8.79 -7.63
C ALA A 101 -14.36 -8.02 -7.71
N GLN A 102 -14.70 -7.19 -6.71
CA GLN A 102 -15.88 -6.35 -6.76
C GLN A 102 -15.70 -5.14 -7.68
N PHE A 103 -14.55 -4.45 -7.59
CA PHE A 103 -14.38 -3.13 -8.21
C PHE A 103 -13.63 -3.11 -9.55
N LEU A 104 -12.85 -4.15 -9.88
CA LEU A 104 -12.01 -4.19 -11.10
C LEU A 104 -12.55 -5.13 -12.20
N LYS A 105 -13.87 -5.35 -12.24
CA LYS A 105 -14.50 -6.11 -13.32
C LYS A 105 -14.47 -5.37 -14.66
#